data_AF-A0A536I3P4-F1
#
_entry.id   AF-A0A536I3P4-F1
#
_cell.length_a   1.000
_cell.length_b   1.000
_cell.length_c   1.000
_cell.angle_alpha   90.00
_cell.angle_beta   90.00
_cell.angle_gamma   90.00
#
_symmetry.space_group_name_H-M   'P 1'
#
loop_
_entity.id
_entity.type
_entity.pdbx_description
1 polymer ?
#
loop_
_entity_poly.entity_id
_entity_poly.type
_entity_poly.pdbx_seq_one_letter_code
_entity_poly.pdbx_strand_id
1 'polypeptide(L)'
;MQGCKTDDANSPRDALSRLETLVLMAGIDLPVRAVRQQIRGAITIVVHAGRLADGSRKVLGIAEVTGLDDQTIGLQEVFVSEAAGGLGGGRTRLIPTNIRPQIMDKIYRLDIAPPELARVFPRNSAATPVSGRRSLNSAEIAGGATLRDRRLG
;
A
#
# COMPACT_ATOMS: atom_id res chain seq x y z
N MET A 1 8.19 0.96 -12.21
CA MET A 1 7.29 1.98 -12.79
C MET A 1 6.02 1.99 -11.95
N GLN A 2 5.75 3.05 -11.19
CA GLN A 2 4.45 3.23 -10.50
C GLN A 2 3.60 4.08 -11.44
N GLY A 3 2.47 3.56 -11.91
CA GLY A 3 1.53 4.29 -12.77
C GLY A 3 0.25 4.62 -12.01
N CYS A 4 -0.37 5.78 -12.29
CA CYS A 4 -1.72 6.09 -11.85
C CYS A 4 -2.69 5.92 -13.04
N LYS A 5 -3.86 5.35 -12.78
CA LYS A 5 -4.95 5.22 -13.77
C LYS A 5 -6.21 5.82 -13.19
N THR A 6 -7.01 6.45 -14.04
CA THR A 6 -8.31 7.03 -13.69
C THR A 6 -9.41 6.30 -14.45
N ASP A 7 -10.40 5.79 -13.76
CA ASP A 7 -11.59 5.16 -14.32
C ASP A 7 -12.84 5.85 -13.76
N ASP A 8 -13.91 5.92 -14.56
CA ASP A 8 -15.20 6.46 -14.10
C ASP A 8 -15.94 5.38 -13.32
N ALA A 9 -16.17 5.61 -12.03
CA ALA A 9 -16.76 4.64 -11.12
C ALA A 9 -17.44 5.29 -9.93
N ASN A 10 -18.58 4.69 -9.53
CA ASN A 10 -19.39 5.17 -8.42
C ASN A 10 -18.91 4.64 -7.06
N SER A 11 -17.97 3.69 -7.06
CA SER A 11 -17.32 3.19 -5.85
C SER A 11 -15.95 2.58 -6.18
N PRO A 12 -15.06 2.40 -5.18
CA PRO A 12 -13.82 1.66 -5.36
C PRO A 12 -14.01 0.24 -5.91
N ARG A 13 -15.08 -0.45 -5.47
CA ARG A 13 -15.41 -1.80 -5.94
C ARG A 13 -15.82 -1.79 -7.42
N ASP A 14 -16.66 -0.84 -7.81
CA ASP A 14 -17.10 -0.65 -9.19
C ASP A 14 -15.92 -0.35 -10.13
N ALA A 15 -14.95 0.45 -9.67
CA ALA A 15 -13.73 0.73 -10.42
C ALA A 15 -12.93 -0.55 -10.71
N LEU A 16 -12.77 -1.43 -9.71
CA LEU A 16 -12.06 -2.69 -9.88
C LEU A 16 -12.82 -3.66 -10.81
N SER A 17 -14.14 -3.75 -10.68
CA SER A 17 -14.98 -4.55 -11.56
C SER A 17 -14.88 -4.08 -13.02
N ARG A 18 -14.89 -2.77 -13.27
CA ARG A 18 -14.70 -2.22 -14.61
C ARG A 18 -13.32 -2.54 -15.18
N LEU A 19 -12.28 -2.44 -14.35
CA LEU A 19 -10.93 -2.78 -14.78
C LEU A 19 -10.82 -4.27 -15.15
N GLU A 20 -11.47 -5.16 -14.40
CA GLU A 20 -11.58 -6.58 -14.74
C GLU A 20 -12.28 -6.78 -16.10
N THR A 21 -13.42 -6.11 -16.33
CA THR A 21 -14.12 -6.16 -17.62
C THR A 21 -13.25 -5.66 -18.77
N LEU A 22 -12.54 -4.54 -18.60
CA LEU A 22 -11.65 -4.00 -19.63
C LEU A 22 -10.51 -4.97 -19.99
N VAL A 23 -9.97 -5.70 -19.02
CA VAL A 23 -8.92 -6.71 -19.26
C VAL A 23 -9.50 -7.92 -20.01
N LEU A 24 -10.69 -8.40 -19.63
CA LEU A 24 -11.34 -9.52 -20.31
C LEU A 24 -11.72 -9.17 -21.76
N MET A 25 -12.15 -7.93 -22.01
CA MET A 25 -12.47 -7.44 -23.35
C MET A 25 -11.24 -7.19 -24.22
N ALA A 26 -10.03 -7.11 -23.64
CA ALA A 26 -8.79 -6.92 -24.39
C ALA A 26 -8.35 -8.16 -25.19
N GLY A 27 -9.13 -9.25 -25.16
CA GLY A 27 -8.88 -10.46 -25.95
C GLY A 27 -7.76 -11.35 -25.39
N ILE A 28 -7.33 -11.09 -24.16
CA ILE A 28 -6.39 -11.95 -23.43
C ILE A 28 -7.21 -13.00 -22.69
N ASP A 29 -7.08 -14.25 -23.10
CA ASP A 29 -7.77 -15.38 -22.49
C ASP A 29 -7.07 -15.79 -21.19
N LEU A 30 -7.18 -14.93 -20.17
CA LEU A 30 -6.64 -15.18 -18.84
C LEU A 30 -7.78 -15.65 -17.92
N PRO A 31 -7.55 -16.68 -17.08
CA PRO A 31 -8.52 -17.02 -16.04
C PRO A 31 -8.84 -15.81 -15.18
N VAL A 32 -10.12 -15.57 -14.88
CA VAL A 32 -10.58 -14.43 -14.06
C VAL A 32 -9.80 -14.29 -12.76
N ARG A 33 -9.47 -15.43 -12.13
CA ARG A 33 -8.62 -15.48 -10.93
C ARG A 33 -7.23 -14.84 -11.16
N ALA A 34 -6.60 -15.11 -12.29
CA ALA A 34 -5.29 -14.56 -12.62
C ALA A 34 -5.37 -13.05 -12.84
N VAL A 35 -6.43 -12.55 -13.50
CA VAL A 35 -6.69 -11.12 -13.64
C VAL A 35 -6.81 -10.46 -12.27
N ARG A 36 -7.65 -10.99 -11.37
CA ARG A 36 -7.82 -10.43 -10.02
C ARG A 36 -6.54 -10.48 -9.19
N GLN A 37 -5.71 -11.50 -9.35
CA GLN A 37 -4.38 -11.55 -8.73
C GLN A 37 -3.46 -10.44 -9.25
N GLN A 38 -3.46 -10.16 -10.56
CA GLN A 38 -2.69 -9.06 -11.13
C GLN A 38 -3.20 -7.71 -10.64
N ILE A 39 -4.52 -7.51 -10.59
CA ILE A 39 -5.14 -6.27 -10.08
C ILE A 39 -4.72 -6.05 -8.63
N ARG A 40 -4.86 -7.08 -7.77
CA ARG A 40 -4.43 -7.02 -6.36
C ARG A 40 -2.93 -6.74 -6.21
N GLY A 41 -2.09 -7.26 -7.10
CA GLY A 41 -0.64 -7.02 -7.07
C GLY A 41 -0.23 -5.63 -7.55
N ALA A 42 -1.02 -5.05 -8.45
CA ALA A 42 -0.73 -3.75 -9.07
C ALA A 42 -1.35 -2.57 -8.34
N ILE A 43 -2.51 -2.75 -7.71
CA ILE A 43 -3.30 -1.69 -7.08
C ILE A 43 -3.27 -1.86 -5.57
N THR A 44 -2.77 -0.84 -4.88
CA THR A 44 -2.73 -0.81 -3.41
C THR A 44 -3.82 0.09 -2.84
N ILE A 45 -3.97 1.30 -3.39
CA ILE A 45 -4.91 2.31 -2.90
C ILE A 45 -5.84 2.72 -4.04
N VAL A 46 -7.12 2.85 -3.72
CA VAL A 46 -8.15 3.38 -4.59
C VAL A 46 -8.71 4.65 -3.95
N VAL A 47 -8.57 5.77 -4.66
CA VAL A 47 -9.12 7.07 -4.24
C VAL A 47 -10.39 7.31 -5.04
N HIS A 48 -11.53 7.34 -4.37
CA HIS A 48 -12.80 7.68 -5.00
C HIS A 48 -13.05 9.18 -4.86
N ALA A 49 -13.19 9.87 -5.99
CA ALA A 49 -13.46 11.30 -6.05
C ALA A 49 -14.71 11.56 -6.87
N GLY A 50 -15.57 12.46 -6.38
CA GLY A 50 -16.82 12.82 -7.02
C GLY A 50 -17.03 14.33 -7.05
N ARG A 51 -18.04 14.76 -7.81
CA ARG A 51 -18.50 16.16 -7.81
C ARG A 51 -19.61 16.33 -6.78
N LEU A 52 -19.49 17.37 -5.97
CA LEU A 52 -20.52 17.76 -5.00
C LEU A 52 -21.55 18.68 -5.66
N ALA A 53 -22.64 18.96 -4.94
CA ALA A 53 -23.71 19.85 -5.40
C ALA A 53 -23.22 21.29 -5.67
N ASP A 54 -22.12 21.70 -5.06
CA ASP A 54 -21.46 22.99 -5.32
C ASP A 54 -20.59 22.99 -6.60
N GLY A 55 -20.56 21.87 -7.33
CA GLY A 55 -19.75 21.70 -8.55
C GLY A 55 -18.28 21.36 -8.29
N SER A 56 -17.82 21.44 -7.05
CA SER A 56 -16.42 21.13 -6.68
C SER A 56 -16.15 19.63 -6.72
N ARG A 57 -14.95 19.24 -7.15
CA ARG A 57 -14.51 17.83 -7.13
C ARG A 57 -13.78 17.57 -5.81
N LYS A 58 -14.25 16.58 -5.04
CA LYS A 58 -13.67 16.21 -3.75
C LYS A 58 -13.47 14.71 -3.63
N VAL A 59 -12.52 14.33 -2.79
CA VAL A 59 -12.34 12.93 -2.39
C VAL A 59 -13.50 12.54 -1.50
N LEU A 60 -14.22 11.49 -1.89
CA LEU A 60 -15.36 10.93 -1.18
C LEU A 60 -14.95 9.75 -0.28
N GLY A 61 -13.86 9.07 -0.64
CA GLY A 61 -13.32 8.00 0.17
C GLY A 61 -11.98 7.50 -0.34
N ILE A 62 -11.23 6.87 0.54
CA ILE A 62 -9.96 6.21 0.22
C ILE A 62 -10.05 4.79 0.76
N ALA A 63 -9.88 3.81 -0.12
CA ALA A 63 -9.87 2.40 0.23
C ALA A 63 -8.52 1.76 -0.12
N GLU A 64 -8.11 0.80 0.70
CA GLU A 64 -6.99 -0.09 0.43
C GLU A 64 -7.48 -1.43 -0.11
N VAL A 65 -6.76 -1.97 -1.09
CA VAL A 65 -6.93 -3.34 -1.56
C VAL A 65 -6.19 -4.27 -0.60
N THR A 66 -6.92 -5.05 0.19
CA THR A 66 -6.33 -5.87 1.26
C THR A 66 -5.92 -7.27 0.80
N GLY A 67 -6.63 -7.84 -0.18
CA GLY A 67 -6.38 -9.22 -0.60
C GLY A 67 -7.37 -9.76 -1.61
N LEU A 68 -7.36 -11.09 -1.74
CA LEU A 68 -8.31 -11.86 -2.56
C LEU A 68 -8.92 -12.93 -1.66
N ASP A 69 -10.21 -12.81 -1.38
CA ASP A 69 -10.99 -13.78 -0.59
C ASP A 69 -12.01 -14.47 -1.49
N ASP A 70 -11.97 -15.80 -1.57
CA ASP A 70 -12.79 -16.64 -2.44
C ASP A 70 -13.10 -16.02 -3.83
N GLN A 71 -12.03 -15.67 -4.55
CA GLN A 71 -12.07 -14.96 -5.84
C GLN A 71 -12.53 -13.51 -5.82
N THR A 72 -12.96 -12.93 -4.70
CA THR A 72 -13.37 -11.53 -4.60
C THR A 72 -12.23 -10.65 -4.10
N ILE A 73 -12.01 -9.49 -4.73
CA ILE A 73 -11.02 -8.54 -4.24
C ILE A 73 -11.53 -7.90 -2.94
N GLY A 74 -10.75 -8.04 -1.88
CA GLY A 74 -11.00 -7.43 -0.57
C GLY A 74 -10.67 -5.94 -0.60
N LEU A 75 -11.58 -5.13 -0.06
CA LEU A 75 -11.43 -3.69 0.08
C LEU A 75 -11.65 -3.29 1.53
N GLN A 76 -10.85 -2.36 2.01
CA GLN A 76 -10.99 -1.78 3.34
C GLN A 76 -10.92 -0.26 3.24
N GLU A 77 -11.93 0.42 3.77
CA GLU A 77 -11.92 1.88 3.81
C GLU A 77 -10.93 2.37 4.86
N VAL A 78 -10.07 3.29 4.45
CA VAL A 78 -9.06 3.94 5.29
C VAL A 78 -9.54 5.33 5.69
N PHE A 79 -10.15 6.05 4.74
CA PHE A 79 -10.73 7.36 4.99
C PHE A 79 -12.12 7.43 4.37
N VAL A 80 -13.05 8.02 5.12
CA VAL A 80 -14.41 8.31 4.68
C VAL A 80 -14.60 9.83 4.66
N SER A 81 -15.23 10.34 3.62
CA SER A 81 -15.58 11.76 3.55
C SER A 81 -16.90 12.03 4.28
N GLU A 82 -16.86 12.88 5.29
CA GLU A 82 -18.06 13.45 5.89
C GLU A 82 -18.33 14.86 5.37
N ALA A 83 -19.60 15.18 5.15
CA ALA A 83 -20.03 16.54 4.86
C ALA A 83 -19.84 17.39 6.12
N ALA A 84 -18.96 18.38 6.06
CA ALA A 84 -18.81 19.33 7.15
C ALA A 84 -20.03 20.25 7.14
N GLY A 85 -21.00 19.95 8.00
CA GLY A 85 -22.25 20.68 8.14
C GLY A 85 -22.01 22.17 8.38
N GLY A 86 -22.24 22.98 7.36
CA GLY A 86 -22.17 24.42 7.40
C GLY A 86 -23.00 25.00 6.26
N LEU A 87 -23.57 26.19 6.47
CA LEU A 87 -24.53 26.89 5.61
C LEU A 87 -24.01 27.27 4.19
N GLY A 88 -22.87 26.72 3.76
CA GLY A 88 -22.29 26.88 2.42
C GLY A 88 -21.86 25.51 1.89
N GLY A 89 -22.86 24.63 1.70
CA GLY A 89 -22.71 23.22 1.37
C GLY A 89 -21.62 22.98 0.31
N GLY A 90 -20.58 22.25 0.71
CA GLY A 90 -19.41 22.05 -0.14
C GLY A 90 -18.18 21.58 0.60
N ARG A 91 -18.01 21.92 1.89
CA ARG A 91 -16.87 21.42 2.67
C ARG A 91 -17.05 19.95 3.02
N THR A 92 -16.08 19.12 2.65
CA THR A 92 -15.96 17.74 3.11
C THR A 92 -14.68 17.58 3.92
N ARG A 93 -14.71 16.69 4.91
CA ARG A 93 -13.56 16.31 5.72
C ARG A 93 -13.35 14.82 5.60
N LEU A 94 -12.11 14.41 5.31
CA LEU A 94 -11.72 13.01 5.37
C LEU A 94 -11.46 12.61 6.82
N ILE A 95 -12.16 11.59 7.27
CA ILE A 95 -12.06 11.03 8.62
C ILE A 95 -11.47 9.62 8.50
N PRO A 96 -10.41 9.31 9.25
CA PRO A 96 -9.86 7.97 9.25
C PRO A 96 -10.84 6.99 9.90
N THR A 97 -10.96 5.80 9.33
CA THR A 97 -11.81 4.71 9.87
C THR A 97 -11.26 4.06 11.13
N ASN A 98 -10.10 4.53 11.61
CA ASN A 98 -9.33 3.96 12.73
C ASN A 98 -8.86 2.51 12.51
N ILE A 99 -8.97 2.01 11.28
CA ILE A 99 -8.40 0.73 10.87
C ILE A 99 -7.02 1.01 10.27
N ARG A 100 -5.99 0.30 10.74
CA ARG A 100 -4.62 0.45 10.25
C ARG A 100 -4.47 -0.18 8.86
N PRO A 101 -4.10 0.59 7.82
CA PRO A 101 -3.82 0.04 6.49
C PRO A 101 -2.57 -0.83 6.48
N GLN A 102 -2.56 -1.87 5.66
CA GLN A 102 -1.39 -2.76 5.47
C GLN A 102 -0.21 -2.04 4.83
N ILE A 103 -0.46 -1.05 3.96
CA ILE A 103 0.56 -0.25 3.29
C ILE A 103 1.40 0.56 4.28
N MET A 104 0.90 0.81 5.50
CA MET A 104 1.63 1.57 6.52
C MET A 104 2.97 0.94 6.85
N ASP A 105 3.06 -0.40 6.89
CA ASP A 105 4.31 -1.08 7.21
C ASP A 105 5.37 -0.86 6.13
N LYS A 106 4.94 -0.76 4.86
CA LYS A 106 5.84 -0.42 3.75
C LYS A 106 6.25 1.05 3.78
N ILE A 107 5.30 1.96 4.03
CA ILE A 107 5.56 3.41 4.16
C ILE A 107 6.59 3.66 5.25
N TYR A 108 6.43 3.01 6.41
CA TYR A 108 7.38 3.13 7.51
C TYR A 108 8.72 2.47 7.26
N ARG A 109 8.77 1.35 6.54
CA ARG A 109 10.03 0.70 6.15
C ARG A 109 10.85 1.55 5.19
N LEU A 110 10.17 2.29 4.32
CA LEU A 110 10.79 3.21 3.37
C LEU A 110 11.09 4.59 3.97
N ASP A 111 10.69 4.82 5.23
CA ASP A 111 10.85 6.09 5.94
C ASP A 111 10.24 7.31 5.22
N ILE A 112 9.16 7.06 4.47
CA ILE A 112 8.43 8.08 3.69
C ILE A 112 7.14 8.54 4.38
N ALA A 113 6.95 8.20 5.65
CA ALA A 113 5.74 8.55 6.39
C ALA A 113 5.73 10.05 6.71
N PRO A 114 4.82 10.85 6.12
CA PRO A 114 4.71 12.25 6.50
C PRO A 114 4.17 12.38 7.94
N PRO A 115 4.51 13.46 8.67
CA PRO A 115 4.13 13.64 10.07
C PRO A 115 2.62 13.56 10.30
N GLU A 116 1.81 14.06 9.37
CA GLU A 116 0.35 14.05 9.46
C GLU A 116 -0.19 12.62 9.42
N LEU A 117 0.33 11.79 8.52
CA LEU A 117 -0.07 10.40 8.41
C LEU A 117 0.44 9.58 9.61
N ALA A 118 1.64 9.91 10.12
CA ALA A 118 2.21 9.24 11.29
C ALA A 118 1.42 9.52 12.57
N ARG A 119 0.78 10.69 12.69
CA ARG A 119 -0.13 11.02 13.80
C ARG A 119 -1.41 10.19 13.77
N VAL A 120 -1.95 9.93 12.57
CA VAL A 120 -3.19 9.17 12.40
C VAL A 120 -2.93 7.66 12.53
N PHE A 121 -1.82 7.17 11.98
CA PHE A 121 -1.47 5.76 11.98
C PHE A 121 -0.03 5.55 12.48
N PRO A 122 0.25 5.59 13.80
CA PRO A 122 1.62 5.53 14.35
C PRO A 122 2.36 4.23 14.00
N ARG A 123 3.70 4.20 14.08
CA ARG A 123 4.48 2.95 13.95
C ARG A 123 3.97 1.94 14.98
N ASN A 124 3.78 0.69 14.58
CA ASN A 124 3.49 -0.38 15.53
C ASN A 124 4.66 -0.50 16.52
N SER A 125 4.43 -0.18 17.80
CA SER A 125 5.39 -0.39 18.88
C SER A 125 5.67 -1.88 19.14
N ALA A 126 4.82 -2.77 18.63
CA ALA A 126 4.85 -4.22 18.83
C ALA A 126 5.41 -5.02 17.62
N ALA A 127 6.13 -4.38 16.70
CA ALA A 127 6.91 -5.13 15.72
C ALA A 127 8.11 -5.76 16.45
N THR A 128 7.94 -6.99 16.96
CA THR A 128 9.06 -7.85 17.34
C THR A 128 10.08 -7.81 16.20
N PRO A 129 11.33 -7.40 16.45
CA PRO A 129 12.35 -7.51 15.42
C PRO A 129 12.42 -9.00 15.07
N VAL A 130 12.13 -9.35 13.82
CA VAL A 130 12.42 -10.70 13.33
C VAL A 130 13.95 -10.81 13.25
N SER A 131 14.54 -11.05 14.42
CA SER A 131 15.93 -11.46 14.59
C SER A 131 16.02 -12.84 13.97
N GLY A 132 16.54 -12.90 12.74
CA GLY A 132 16.40 -14.11 11.95
C GLY A 132 17.16 -14.14 10.64
N ARG A 133 18.35 -13.54 10.57
CA ARG A 133 19.40 -14.06 9.67
C ARG A 133 20.79 -13.71 10.21
N ARG A 134 21.33 -14.62 11.02
CA ARG A 134 22.73 -14.65 11.45
C ARG A 134 23.64 -14.97 10.25
N SER A 135 24.81 -14.36 10.28
CA SER A 135 25.96 -14.38 9.38
C SER A 135 26.33 -15.71 8.73
N LEU A 136 26.80 -15.62 7.48
CA LEU A 136 28.00 -16.35 7.07
C LEU A 136 29.07 -15.33 6.66
N ASN A 137 30.24 -15.49 7.26
CA ASN A 137 31.38 -14.59 7.29
C ASN A 137 32.13 -14.53 5.95
N SER A 138 32.56 -13.33 5.53
CA SER A 138 33.52 -13.13 4.43
C SER A 138 34.58 -12.07 4.72
N ALA A 139 35.05 -11.95 5.98
CA ALA A 139 36.08 -10.97 6.32
C ALA A 139 36.96 -11.39 7.51
N GLU A 140 37.71 -12.48 7.37
CA GLU A 140 38.94 -12.72 8.15
C GLU A 140 40.07 -13.21 7.23
N ILE A 141 40.30 -12.49 6.14
CA ILE A 141 41.57 -12.53 5.41
C ILE A 141 42.15 -11.12 5.44
N ALA A 142 43.04 -10.87 6.40
CA ALA A 142 44.31 -10.15 6.23
C ALA A 142 44.84 -9.60 7.57
N GLY A 143 46.07 -10.00 7.92
CA GLY A 143 47.00 -9.12 8.61
C GLY A 143 47.49 -9.57 9.98
N GLY A 144 48.68 -10.17 10.03
CA GLY A 144 49.40 -10.37 11.29
C GLY A 144 50.68 -11.19 11.15
N ALA A 145 51.69 -10.65 10.46
CA ALA A 145 53.00 -11.26 10.33
C ALA A 145 53.68 -11.48 11.70
N THR A 146 54.32 -12.64 11.91
CA THR A 146 55.50 -12.73 12.79
C THR A 146 56.47 -13.76 12.23
N LEU A 147 57.47 -13.22 11.54
CA LEU A 147 58.67 -13.92 11.08
C LEU A 147 59.67 -13.95 12.25
N ARG A 148 59.93 -15.11 12.85
CA ARG A 148 61.21 -15.40 13.55
C ARG A 148 61.58 -16.87 13.42
N ASP A 149 62.46 -17.06 12.45
CA ASP A 149 63.46 -18.12 12.29
C ASP A 149 64.17 -18.51 13.61
N ARG A 150 64.40 -19.82 13.83
CA ARG A 150 65.67 -20.41 14.30
C ARG A 150 65.59 -21.94 14.45
N ARG A 151 66.29 -22.61 13.54
CA ARG A 151 67.34 -23.65 13.76
C ARG A 151 67.12 -24.83 14.72
N LEU A 152 67.36 -26.01 14.13
CA LEU A 152 68.20 -27.16 14.56
C LEU A 152 67.69 -28.08 15.68
N GLY A 153 67.69 -29.39 15.38
CA GLY A 153 67.53 -30.49 16.31
C GLY A 153 66.90 -31.71 15.64
#